data_AF-A0A943D2Q1-F1
#
_entry.id   AF-A0A943D2Q1-F1
#
_cell.length_a   1.000
_cell.length_b   1.000
_cell.length_c   1.000
_cell.angle_alpha   90.00
_cell.angle_beta   90.00
_cell.angle_gamma   90.00
#
_symmetry.space_group_name_H-M   'P 1'
#
loop_
_entity.id
_entity.type
_entity.pdbx_description
1 polymer ?
#
loop_
_entity_poly.entity_id
_entity_poly.type
_entity_poly.pdbx_seq_one_letter_code
_entity_poly.pdbx_strand_id
1 'polypeptide(L)' 'MNNGYKVQYKYKGEIRTGYVRFMENSSKKVSKFEFVGTNNAGEITTYHVESGKDFWKMLNGQNIPEINPID' A
#
# COMPACT_ATOMS: atom_id res chain seq x y z
N MET A 1 -9.74 -14.62 -8.52
CA MET A 1 -8.98 -14.28 -7.30
C MET A 1 -8.81 -12.78 -7.27
N ASN A 2 -9.46 -12.10 -6.33
CA ASN A 2 -9.35 -10.64 -6.17
C ASN A 2 -8.05 -10.33 -5.43
N ASN A 3 -6.93 -10.48 -6.14
CA ASN A 3 -5.62 -10.17 -5.60
C ASN A 3 -5.44 -8.65 -5.54
N GLY A 4 -4.79 -8.15 -4.49
CA GLY A 4 -4.38 -6.76 -4.43
C GLY A 4 -3.41 -6.41 -5.55
N TYR A 5 -3.29 -5.12 -5.87
CA TYR A 5 -2.28 -4.61 -6.80
C TYR A 5 -0.90 -4.73 -6.18
N LYS A 6 0.01 -5.39 -6.87
CA LYS A 6 1.43 -5.43 -6.51
C LYS A 6 2.02 -4.05 -6.78
N VAL A 7 2.79 -3.52 -5.82
CA VAL A 7 3.37 -2.18 -5.87
C VAL A 7 4.81 -2.21 -5.37
N GLN A 8 5.58 -1.19 -5.75
CA GLN A 8 6.89 -0.91 -5.15
C GLN A 8 6.83 0.37 -4.32
N TYR A 9 7.52 0.38 -3.20
CA TYR A 9 7.57 1.53 -2.30
C TYR A 9 8.94 1.65 -1.64
N LYS A 10 9.30 2.87 -1.25
CA LYS A 10 10.57 3.14 -0.59
C LYS A 10 10.43 2.94 0.92
N TYR A 11 11.25 2.06 1.49
CA TYR A 11 11.30 1.81 2.93
C TYR A 11 12.75 1.83 3.42
N LYS A 12 13.07 2.74 4.34
CA LYS A 12 14.43 2.88 4.92
C LYS A 12 15.57 2.97 3.89
N GLY A 13 15.30 3.57 2.72
CA GLY A 13 16.28 3.73 1.64
C GLY A 13 16.27 2.62 0.59
N GLU A 14 15.56 1.51 0.84
CA GLU A 14 15.43 0.38 -0.08
C GLU A 14 14.09 0.45 -0.82
N ILE A 15 14.02 -0.16 -2.01
CA ILE A 15 12.76 -0.41 -2.71
C ILE A 15 12.25 -1.79 -2.30
N ARG A 16 11.02 -1.85 -1.79
CA ARG A 16 10.35 -3.08 -1.38
C ARG A 16 9.11 -3.34 -2.21
N THR A 17 8.71 -4.59 -2.25
CA THR A 17 7.45 -5.02 -2.87
C THR A 17 6.36 -5.05 -1.81
N GLY A 18 5.15 -4.63 -2.20
CA GLY A 18 3.96 -4.78 -1.38
C GLY A 18 2.74 -5.07 -2.23
N TYR A 19 1.62 -5.32 -1.57
CA TYR A 19 0.33 -5.53 -2.19
C TYR A 19 -0.69 -4.61 -1.54
N VAL A 20 -1.46 -3.91 -2.35
CA VAL A 20 -2.52 -3.00 -1.91
C VAL A 20 -3.88 -3.45 -2.42
N ARG A 21 -4.88 -3.38 -1.56
CA ARG A 21 -6.28 -3.53 -1.94
C ARG A 21 -7.12 -2.38 -1.38
N PHE A 22 -7.88 -1.72 -2.24
CA PHE A 22 -8.92 -0.80 -1.79
C PHE A 22 -10.03 -1.59 -1.08
N MET A 23 -10.40 -1.15 0.12
CA MET A 23 -11.45 -1.80 0.91
C MET A 23 -12.77 -1.07 0.74
N GLU A 24 -12.85 0.14 1.28
CA GLU A 24 -14.08 0.93 1.36
C GLU A 24 -13.75 2.40 1.59
N ASN A 25 -14.76 3.25 1.47
CA ASN A 25 -14.72 4.57 2.06
C ASN A 25 -15.42 4.52 3.42
N SER A 26 -14.79 5.11 4.45
CA SER A 26 -15.44 5.33 5.74
C SER A 26 -16.67 6.25 5.59
N SER A 27 -17.52 6.29 6.61
CA SER A 27 -18.66 7.21 6.69
C SER A 27 -18.30 8.69 6.49
N LYS A 28 -17.04 9.05 6.76
CA LYS A 28 -16.47 10.39 6.53
C LYS A 28 -15.83 10.57 5.15
N LYS A 29 -16.11 9.67 4.19
CA LYS A 29 -15.55 9.66 2.82
C LYS A 29 -14.02 9.53 2.75
N VAL A 30 -13.39 9.01 3.80
CA VAL A 30 -11.95 8.69 3.79
C VAL A 30 -11.76 7.26 3.30
N SER A 31 -10.98 7.07 2.23
CA SER A 31 -10.64 5.75 1.68
C SER A 31 -9.77 4.93 2.64
N LYS A 32 -10.06 3.63 2.72
CA LYS A 32 -9.28 2.63 3.47
C LYS A 32 -8.64 1.62 2.53
N PHE A 33 -7.42 1.24 2.86
CA PHE A 33 -6.61 0.31 2.09
C PHE A 33 -6.08 -0.80 2.99
N GLU A 34 -6.16 -2.03 2.51
CA GLU A 34 -5.41 -3.15 3.02
C GLU A 34 -4.03 -3.15 2.35
N PHE A 35 -2.97 -3.21 3.15
CA PHE A 35 -1.60 -3.17 2.67
C PHE A 35 -0.76 -4.28 3.29
N VAL A 36 -0.07 -5.03 2.44
CA VAL A 36 0.87 -6.09 2.81
C VAL A 36 2.26 -5.68 2.34
N GLY A 37 3.23 -5.57 3.25
CA GLY A 37 4.62 -5.30 2.91
C GLY A 37 5.46 -6.57 2.96
N THR A 38 6.31 -6.80 1.96
CA THR A 38 7.23 -7.95 1.94
C THR A 38 8.70 -7.52 2.10
N ASN A 39 9.55 -8.45 2.53
CA ASN A 39 11.00 -8.30 2.37
C ASN A 39 11.42 -8.61 0.92
N ASN A 40 12.73 -8.58 0.66
CA ASN A 40 13.31 -8.86 -0.67
C ASN A 40 13.20 -10.33 -1.08
N ALA A 41 12.92 -11.25 -0.15
CA ALA A 41 12.64 -12.65 -0.43
C ALA A 41 11.15 -12.91 -0.76
N GLY A 42 10.31 -11.86 -0.70
CA GLY A 42 8.86 -11.97 -0.93
C GLY A 42 8.07 -12.45 0.29
N GLU A 43 8.71 -12.58 1.45
CA GLU A 43 8.05 -12.98 2.69
C GLU A 43 7.30 -11.79 3.30
N ILE A 44 6.09 -12.04 3.81
CA ILE A 44 5.27 -11.02 4.45
C ILE A 44 5.96 -10.57 5.74
N THR A 45 6.16 -9.27 5.87
CA THR A 45 6.75 -8.65 7.08
C THR A 45 5.78 -7.75 7.82
N THR A 46 4.78 -7.20 7.11
CA THR A 46 3.77 -6.32 7.68
C THR A 46 2.42 -6.53 7.03
N TYR A 47 1.37 -6.29 7.82
CA TYR A 47 -0.01 -6.25 7.38
C TYR A 47 -0.71 -5.08 8.10
N HIS A 48 -1.30 -4.17 7.34
CA HIS A 48 -1.97 -2.98 7.87
C HIS A 48 -3.29 -2.72 7.15
N VAL A 49 -4.22 -2.09 7.88
CA VAL A 49 -5.36 -1.38 7.30
C VAL A 49 -5.12 0.10 7.55
N GLU A 50 -4.85 0.85 6.48
CA GLU A 50 -4.44 2.24 6.54
C GLU A 50 -5.53 3.17 5.99
N SER A 51 -5.60 4.37 6.57
CA SER A 51 -6.41 5.45 6.00
C SER A 51 -5.64 6.16 4.88
N GLY A 52 -6.35 6.71 3.90
CA GLY A 52 -5.74 7.25 2.68
C GLY A 52 -4.55 8.19 2.92
N LYS A 53 -4.64 9.14 3.86
CA LYS A 53 -3.56 10.14 4.07
C LYS A 53 -2.20 9.50 4.37
N ASP A 54 -2.17 8.57 5.31
CA ASP A 54 -0.93 7.91 5.74
C ASP A 54 -0.50 6.85 4.71
N PHE A 55 -1.47 6.15 4.12
CA PHE A 55 -1.26 5.23 3.02
C PHE A 55 -0.53 5.88 1.84
N TRP A 56 -1.02 7.04 1.37
CA TRP A 56 -0.43 7.74 0.22
C TRP A 56 1.00 8.20 0.50
N LYS A 57 1.24 8.79 1.68
CA LYS A 57 2.58 9.22 2.08
C LYS A 57 3.54 8.04 2.18
N MET A 58 3.09 6.90 2.67
CA MET A 58 3.89 5.68 2.77
C MET A 58 4.21 5.08 1.39
N LEU A 59 3.23 5.00 0.50
CA LEU A 59 3.40 4.43 -0.84
C LEU A 59 4.26 5.33 -1.73
N ASN A 60 3.94 6.62 -1.76
CA ASN A 60 4.44 7.57 -2.76
C ASN A 60 5.49 8.56 -2.20
N GLY A 61 5.74 8.55 -0.90
CA GLY A 61 6.54 9.58 -0.22
C GLY A 61 5.85 10.94 -0.08
N GLN A 62 4.70 11.12 -0.74
CA GLN A 62 3.86 12.31 -0.76
C GLN A 62 2.39 11.92 -0.67
N ASN A 63 1.52 12.83 -0.23
CA ASN A 63 0.09 12.56 -0.09
C ASN A 63 -0.65 12.72 -1.44
N ILE A 64 -0.33 11.84 -2.40
CA ILE A 64 -0.96 11.81 -3.73
C ILE A 64 -1.80 10.52 -3.89
N PRO A 65 -3.07 10.61 -4.33
CA PRO A 65 -3.98 9.47 -4.41
C PRO A 65 -3.79 8.65 -5.68
N GLU A 66 -2.57 8.15 -5.88
CA GLU A 66 -2.16 7.40 -7.06
C GLU A 66 -1.53 6.08 -6.63
N ILE A 67 -1.94 4.99 -7.28
CA ILE A 67 -1.32 3.68 -7.14
C ILE A 67 -0.65 3.41 -8.48
N ASN A 68 0.62 3.04 -8.46
CA ASN A 68 1.40 2.62 -9.62
C ASN A 68 1.65 1.11 -9.52
N PRO A 69 0.75 0.26 -10.07
CA PRO A 69 0.92 -1.18 -10.02
C PRO A 69 2.14 -1.61 -10.83
N ILE A 70 2.74 -2.71 -10.41
CA ILE A 70 3.77 -3.42 -11.18
C ILE A 70 3.27 -4.82 -11.51
N ASP A 71 3.66 -5.32 -12.69
CA ASP A 71 3.35 -6.69 -13.12
C ASP A 71 4.16 -7.74 -12.30
#